data_AF-A0A6V8LKZ3-F1
#
_entry.id   AF-A0A6V8LKZ3-F1
#
_cell.length_a   1.000
_cell.length_b   1.000
_cell.length_c   1.000
_cell.angle_alpha   90.00
_cell.angle_beta   90.00
_cell.angle_gamma   90.00
#
_symmetry.space_group_name_H-M   'P 1'
#
loop_
_entity.id
_entity.type
_entity.pdbx_description
1 polymer ?
#
loop_
_entity_poly.entity_id
_entity_poly.type
_entity_poly.pdbx_seq_one_letter_code
_entity_poly.pdbx_strand_id
1 'polypeptide(L)'
;MSSTAQASDVNAAFAAERADQIQAAAARQADFDARVANGKLIPLGNGRFRVNDPGSWDNGEVLIQQQDGQILPQHGLDTSRGHVALYSSVPAWHQLGNVVPGGTTDVEDVLKLGGIDFDVARRPVEFRNSLNGPHRVLAEHFVTVREDTGAGLGVVGTKYEVLQNHDAFAFLQDLVDRHDVIWESAGAVRDGRRVFICMRLPHTVTIDAAGVADQIVPFIVALNSHDGSSLFHVVVTPWRPVCRNTERFALRDAVTRWGVRHTRNARDRIDEARRTLGLSVTYFDQFAAEEEALARTDLALAEFRRVVDDLWQPPADDTSTRAKNSHRRRTDELVDLYTTNAAQLGNTAYAAERALTEYADWKQVVRPTGSLRGNNLAARATAVLEGSNDDLKSRAHRRLLTLVRR
;
A
#
# COMPACT_ATOMS: atom_id res chain seq x y z
N MET A 1 -43.48 -35.39 -24.43
CA MET A 1 -42.12 -35.82 -24.77
C MET A 1 -41.17 -34.99 -23.94
N SER A 2 -40.67 -35.56 -22.84
CA SER A 2 -39.77 -34.89 -21.91
C SER A 2 -38.37 -34.89 -22.52
N SER A 3 -37.80 -33.71 -22.75
CA SER A 3 -36.41 -33.56 -23.19
C SER A 3 -35.50 -33.70 -21.97
N THR A 4 -34.87 -34.86 -21.82
CA THR A 4 -33.73 -35.07 -20.92
C THR A 4 -32.50 -34.39 -21.50
N ALA A 5 -32.15 -33.22 -20.94
CA ALA A 5 -30.82 -32.64 -21.13
C ALA A 5 -29.78 -33.59 -20.53
N GLN A 6 -28.81 -34.01 -21.34
CA GLN A 6 -27.65 -34.77 -20.90
C GLN A 6 -26.90 -33.97 -19.83
N ALA A 7 -26.84 -34.51 -18.61
CA ALA A 7 -25.96 -34.01 -17.58
C ALA A 7 -24.51 -34.17 -18.08
N SER A 8 -23.84 -33.05 -18.35
CA SER A 8 -22.40 -33.03 -18.60
C SER A 8 -21.69 -33.65 -17.41
N ASP A 9 -20.91 -34.70 -17.64
CA ASP A 9 -20.15 -35.41 -16.60
C ASP A 9 -19.17 -34.43 -15.94
N VAL A 10 -19.54 -34.00 -14.73
CA VAL A 10 -18.83 -33.01 -13.90
C VAL A 10 -17.37 -33.45 -13.66
N ASN A 11 -17.07 -34.74 -13.74
CA ASN A 11 -15.71 -35.27 -13.58
C ASN A 11 -14.83 -35.05 -14.80
N ALA A 12 -15.41 -35.06 -16.02
CA ALA A 12 -14.67 -34.79 -17.25
C ALA A 12 -14.28 -33.31 -17.37
N ALA A 13 -15.17 -32.40 -16.94
CA ALA A 13 -14.87 -30.97 -16.84
C ALA A 13 -13.77 -30.68 -15.81
N PHE A 14 -13.81 -31.33 -14.65
CA PHE A 14 -12.81 -31.19 -13.59
C PHE A 14 -11.43 -31.75 -13.99
N ALA A 15 -11.40 -32.83 -14.78
CA ALA A 15 -10.17 -33.42 -15.30
C ALA A 15 -9.53 -32.55 -16.39
N ALA A 16 -10.33 -31.95 -17.27
CA ALA A 16 -9.87 -31.00 -18.27
C ALA A 16 -9.30 -29.73 -17.62
N GLU A 17 -10.00 -29.18 -16.63
CA GLU A 17 -9.53 -28.01 -15.87
C GLU A 17 -8.20 -28.28 -15.15
N ARG A 18 -8.02 -29.46 -14.57
CA ARG A 18 -6.73 -29.87 -13.98
C ARG A 18 -5.63 -30.03 -15.02
N ALA A 19 -5.93 -30.58 -16.19
CA ALA A 19 -4.96 -30.72 -17.26
C ALA A 19 -4.47 -29.34 -17.76
N ASP A 20 -5.39 -28.39 -17.90
CA ASP A 20 -5.09 -27.02 -18.29
C ASP A 20 -4.26 -26.29 -17.22
N GLN A 21 -4.59 -26.48 -15.93
CA GLN A 21 -3.81 -25.96 -14.81
C GLN A 21 -2.38 -26.51 -14.78
N ILE A 22 -2.20 -27.81 -15.06
CA ILE A 22 -0.88 -28.47 -15.13
C ILE A 22 -0.08 -27.94 -16.32
N GLN A 23 -0.70 -27.77 -17.49
CA GLN A 23 -0.02 -27.20 -18.67
C GLN A 23 0.37 -25.73 -18.44
N ALA A 24 -0.51 -24.93 -17.83
CA ALA A 24 -0.21 -23.55 -17.47
C ALA A 24 0.91 -23.44 -16.42
N ALA A 25 1.00 -24.37 -15.47
CA ALA A 25 2.12 -24.45 -14.53
C ALA A 25 3.44 -24.81 -15.24
N ALA A 26 3.43 -25.80 -16.14
CA ALA A 26 4.60 -26.21 -16.91
C ALA A 26 5.12 -25.09 -17.83
N ALA A 27 4.22 -24.35 -18.50
CA ALA A 27 4.58 -23.22 -19.35
C ALA A 27 5.22 -22.07 -18.54
N ARG A 28 4.69 -21.78 -17.34
CA ARG A 28 5.27 -20.78 -16.42
C ARG A 28 6.66 -21.16 -15.93
N GLN A 29 6.88 -22.45 -15.63
CA GLN A 29 8.21 -22.94 -15.24
C GLN A 29 9.22 -22.82 -16.39
N ALA A 30 8.81 -23.15 -17.62
CA ALA A 30 9.68 -23.03 -18.80
C ALA A 30 10.06 -21.58 -19.12
N ASP A 31 9.11 -20.62 -19.00
CA ASP A 31 9.42 -19.19 -19.15
C ASP A 31 10.41 -18.71 -18.09
N PHE A 32 10.23 -19.14 -16.83
CA PHE A 32 11.15 -18.83 -15.76
C PHE A 32 12.57 -19.37 -16.01
N ASP A 33 12.68 -20.65 -16.37
CA ASP A 33 13.98 -21.27 -16.66
C ASP A 33 14.67 -20.54 -17.83
N ALA A 34 13.90 -20.12 -18.84
CA ALA A 34 14.40 -19.31 -19.94
C ALA A 34 14.89 -17.92 -19.47
N ARG A 35 14.16 -17.25 -18.55
CA ARG A 35 14.55 -15.96 -17.95
C ARG A 35 15.78 -16.05 -17.05
N VAL A 36 15.99 -17.18 -16.37
CA VAL A 36 17.24 -17.44 -15.64
C VAL A 36 18.38 -17.69 -16.63
N ALA A 37 18.16 -18.53 -17.64
CA ALA A 37 19.17 -18.88 -18.63
C ALA A 37 19.65 -17.68 -19.46
N ASN A 38 18.74 -16.76 -19.80
CA ASN A 38 19.07 -15.55 -20.56
C ASN A 38 19.52 -14.36 -19.69
N GLY A 39 19.71 -14.58 -18.38
CA GLY A 39 20.24 -13.58 -17.44
C GLY A 39 19.26 -12.48 -17.04
N LYS A 40 17.98 -12.59 -17.41
CA LYS A 40 16.91 -11.68 -16.97
C LYS A 40 16.43 -11.95 -15.55
N LEU A 41 16.80 -13.08 -14.95
CA LEU A 41 16.63 -13.39 -13.53
C LEU A 41 17.96 -13.88 -12.96
N ILE A 42 18.47 -13.18 -11.94
CA ILE A 42 19.73 -13.49 -11.26
C ILE A 42 19.43 -14.21 -9.95
N PRO A 43 19.81 -15.48 -9.75
CA PRO A 43 19.62 -16.19 -8.49
C PRO A 43 20.42 -15.52 -7.35
N LEU A 44 19.77 -15.31 -6.21
CA LEU A 44 20.35 -14.73 -4.99
C LEU A 44 20.47 -15.76 -3.85
N GLY A 45 20.09 -17.02 -4.09
CA GLY A 45 20.04 -18.08 -3.08
C GLY A 45 18.75 -18.10 -2.25
N ASN A 46 18.44 -19.25 -1.65
CA ASN A 46 17.24 -19.51 -0.83
C ASN A 46 15.91 -19.23 -1.57
N GLY A 47 15.81 -19.67 -2.83
CA GLY A 47 14.61 -19.47 -3.65
C GLY A 47 14.38 -18.01 -4.08
N ARG A 48 15.36 -17.11 -3.92
CA ARG A 48 15.23 -15.70 -4.32
C ARG A 48 15.91 -15.41 -5.64
N PHE A 49 15.30 -14.57 -6.47
CA PHE A 49 15.78 -14.18 -7.79
C PHE A 49 15.65 -12.67 -7.96
N ARG A 50 16.68 -11.99 -8.45
CA ARG A 50 16.60 -10.58 -8.81
C ARG A 50 16.30 -10.43 -10.29
N VAL A 51 15.27 -9.69 -10.64
CA VAL A 51 14.98 -9.33 -12.03
C VAL A 51 16.08 -8.42 -12.56
N ASN A 52 16.62 -8.77 -13.72
CA ASN A 52 17.68 -8.07 -14.44
C ASN A 52 17.28 -7.89 -15.90
N ASP A 53 16.09 -7.33 -16.10
CA ASP A 53 15.52 -7.02 -17.41
C ASP A 53 15.18 -5.52 -17.47
N PRO A 54 16.07 -4.67 -18.02
CA PRO A 54 15.88 -3.22 -18.06
C PRO A 54 14.60 -2.73 -18.74
N GLY A 55 13.95 -3.57 -19.56
CA GLY A 55 12.67 -3.26 -20.20
C GLY A 55 11.44 -3.77 -19.43
N SER A 56 11.64 -4.52 -18.34
CA SER A 56 10.57 -5.02 -17.48
C SER A 56 10.21 -4.02 -16.38
N TRP A 57 8.92 -3.99 -16.01
CA TRP A 57 8.43 -3.22 -14.86
C TRP A 57 9.10 -3.67 -13.55
N ASP A 58 9.45 -4.95 -13.44
CA ASP A 58 10.00 -5.56 -12.24
C ASP A 58 11.53 -5.41 -12.15
N ASN A 59 12.19 -4.66 -13.03
CA ASN A 59 13.65 -4.61 -13.09
C ASN A 59 14.30 -4.17 -11.77
N GLY A 60 15.16 -5.03 -11.22
CA GLY A 60 15.80 -4.84 -9.92
C GLY A 60 14.99 -5.37 -8.73
N GLU A 61 13.72 -5.78 -8.92
CA GLU A 61 12.94 -6.43 -7.87
C GLU A 61 13.50 -7.81 -7.54
N VAL A 62 13.24 -8.24 -6.30
CA VAL A 62 13.53 -9.60 -5.87
C VAL A 62 12.22 -10.39 -5.88
N LEU A 63 12.19 -11.44 -6.67
CA LEU A 63 11.15 -12.46 -6.69
C LEU A 63 11.52 -13.59 -5.72
N ILE A 64 10.51 -14.23 -5.16
CA ILE A 64 10.64 -15.41 -4.30
C ILE A 64 9.89 -16.56 -4.96
N GLN A 65 10.58 -17.68 -5.15
CA GLN A 65 10.02 -18.95 -5.58
C GLN A 65 9.49 -19.71 -4.35
N GLN A 66 8.19 -20.00 -4.37
CA GLN A 66 7.45 -20.74 -3.35
C GLN A 66 7.72 -22.26 -3.47
N GLN A 67 7.34 -23.03 -2.44
CA GLN A 67 7.49 -24.49 -2.41
C GLN A 67 6.67 -25.22 -3.49
N ASP A 68 5.59 -24.59 -3.96
CA ASP A 68 4.74 -25.08 -5.06
C ASP A 68 5.23 -24.64 -6.45
N GLY A 69 6.38 -23.97 -6.53
CA GLY A 69 6.98 -23.50 -7.78
C GLY A 69 6.49 -22.12 -8.26
N GLN A 70 5.53 -21.49 -7.57
CA GLN A 70 5.07 -20.14 -7.94
C GLN A 70 6.13 -19.08 -7.65
N ILE A 71 6.19 -18.05 -8.50
CA ILE A 71 7.16 -16.98 -8.40
C ILE A 71 6.42 -15.68 -8.20
N LEU A 72 6.62 -15.07 -7.03
CA LEU A 72 5.92 -13.85 -6.64
C LEU A 72 6.93 -12.74 -6.35
N PRO A 73 6.59 -11.47 -6.65
CA PRO A 73 7.34 -10.33 -6.14
C PRO A 73 7.46 -10.41 -4.62
N GLN A 74 8.54 -9.88 -4.04
CA GLN A 74 8.73 -9.89 -2.59
C GLN A 74 7.59 -9.13 -1.90
N HIS A 75 6.58 -9.88 -1.44
CA HIS A 75 5.43 -9.38 -0.67
C HIS A 75 5.87 -8.70 0.64
N GLY A 76 7.02 -9.09 1.19
CA GLY A 76 7.59 -8.52 2.40
C GLY A 76 6.80 -8.85 3.69
N LEU A 77 5.82 -9.74 3.56
CA LEU A 77 5.09 -10.35 4.68
C LEU A 77 5.99 -11.33 5.42
N ASP A 78 5.75 -11.46 6.71
CA ASP A 78 6.44 -12.39 7.59
C ASP A 78 6.07 -13.85 7.25
N THR A 79 7.10 -14.69 7.18
CA THR A 79 6.98 -16.14 6.95
C THR A 79 7.75 -16.95 8.02
N SER A 80 8.13 -16.32 9.13
CA SER A 80 8.97 -16.90 10.18
C SER A 80 8.38 -18.16 10.82
N ARG A 81 7.05 -18.33 10.80
CA ARG A 81 6.33 -19.52 11.26
C ARG A 81 6.11 -20.59 10.17
N GLY A 82 6.77 -20.45 9.02
CA GLY A 82 6.63 -21.38 7.89
C GLY A 82 5.37 -21.18 7.03
N HIS A 83 4.52 -20.23 7.38
CA HIS A 83 3.36 -19.79 6.60
C HIS A 83 3.30 -18.26 6.59
N VAL A 84 2.60 -17.69 5.60
CA VAL A 84 2.47 -16.24 5.43
C VAL A 84 1.55 -15.67 6.51
N ALA A 85 2.06 -14.71 7.29
CA ALA A 85 1.30 -13.98 8.30
C ALA A 85 0.44 -12.88 7.65
N LEU A 86 -0.69 -13.30 7.08
CA LEU A 86 -1.69 -12.40 6.50
C LEU A 86 -3.08 -13.01 6.64
N TYR A 87 -4.03 -12.20 7.10
CA TYR A 87 -5.46 -12.39 7.04
C TYR A 87 -6.06 -11.37 6.06
N SER A 88 -7.13 -11.76 5.36
CA SER A 88 -7.77 -10.91 4.36
C SER A 88 -9.24 -11.30 4.13
N SER A 89 -10.15 -10.32 4.05
CA SER A 89 -11.57 -10.54 3.71
C SER A 89 -11.81 -10.91 2.24
N VAL A 90 -10.91 -10.46 1.36
CA VAL A 90 -10.91 -10.69 -0.10
C VAL A 90 -9.51 -11.14 -0.53
N PRO A 91 -9.34 -12.06 -1.50
CA PRO A 91 -8.01 -12.46 -1.96
C PRO A 91 -7.12 -11.27 -2.32
N ALA A 92 -5.90 -11.25 -1.79
CA ALA A 92 -4.88 -10.30 -2.23
C ALA A 92 -4.38 -10.67 -3.64
N TRP A 93 -3.80 -9.72 -4.36
CA TRP A 93 -3.31 -9.94 -5.74
C TRP A 93 -2.29 -11.08 -5.86
N HIS A 94 -1.48 -11.30 -4.82
CA HIS A 94 -0.50 -12.38 -4.75
C HIS A 94 -1.09 -13.71 -4.26
N GLN A 95 -2.39 -13.75 -3.92
CA GLN A 95 -3.12 -14.95 -3.48
C GLN A 95 -2.50 -15.66 -2.26
N LEU A 96 -1.86 -14.91 -1.36
CA LEU A 96 -1.25 -15.44 -0.13
C LEU A 96 -2.10 -15.12 1.09
N GLY A 97 -1.88 -15.88 2.17
CA GLY A 97 -2.51 -15.67 3.48
C GLY A 97 -3.84 -16.40 3.64
N ASN A 98 -4.44 -16.20 4.80
CA ASN A 98 -5.73 -16.76 5.19
C ASN A 98 -6.85 -15.83 4.70
N VAL A 99 -7.60 -16.29 3.70
CA VAL A 99 -8.76 -15.54 3.17
C VAL A 99 -10.04 -16.04 3.82
N VAL A 100 -10.79 -15.13 4.45
CA VAL A 100 -12.12 -15.41 5.01
C VAL A 100 -13.13 -14.53 4.29
N PRO A 101 -13.85 -15.07 3.27
CA PRO A 101 -14.83 -14.30 2.53
C PRO A 101 -15.88 -13.66 3.46
N GLY A 102 -16.08 -12.34 3.31
CA GLY A 102 -17.00 -11.58 4.17
C GLY A 102 -16.41 -11.12 5.50
N GLY A 103 -15.19 -11.56 5.82
CA GLY A 103 -14.48 -11.17 7.04
C GLY A 103 -14.86 -11.97 8.28
N THR A 104 -14.25 -11.62 9.41
CA THR A 104 -14.70 -12.00 10.76
C THR A 104 -15.06 -10.73 11.53
N THR A 105 -15.68 -10.87 12.69
CA THR A 105 -16.04 -9.76 13.58
C THR A 105 -15.22 -9.74 14.87
N ASP A 106 -14.59 -10.86 15.25
CA ASP A 106 -13.80 -10.98 16.48
C ASP A 106 -12.32 -10.65 16.22
N VAL A 107 -11.77 -9.66 16.94
CA VAL A 107 -10.36 -9.29 16.90
C VAL A 107 -9.43 -10.46 17.22
N GLU A 108 -9.82 -11.39 18.10
CA GLU A 108 -8.99 -12.55 18.46
C GLU A 108 -8.76 -13.47 17.26
N ASP A 109 -9.80 -13.68 16.45
CA ASP A 109 -9.71 -14.45 15.22
C ASP A 109 -8.82 -13.73 14.20
N VAL A 110 -8.92 -12.40 14.09
CA VAL A 110 -8.07 -11.61 13.20
C VAL A 110 -6.60 -11.72 13.59
N LEU A 111 -6.28 -11.65 14.88
CA LEU A 111 -4.90 -11.77 15.36
C LEU A 111 -4.30 -13.14 15.02
N LYS A 112 -5.06 -14.21 15.24
CA LYS A 112 -4.65 -15.59 14.95
C LYS A 112 -4.51 -15.83 13.45
N LEU A 113 -5.54 -15.49 12.67
CA LEU A 113 -5.54 -15.66 11.21
C LEU A 113 -4.47 -14.79 10.54
N GLY A 114 -4.19 -13.61 11.09
CA GLY A 114 -3.13 -12.72 10.62
C GLY A 114 -1.72 -13.17 11.01
N GLY A 115 -1.58 -14.17 11.89
CA GLY A 115 -0.30 -14.61 12.43
C GLY A 115 0.39 -13.54 13.30
N ILE A 116 -0.40 -12.66 13.92
CA ILE A 116 0.06 -11.53 14.74
C ILE A 116 -0.36 -11.63 16.21
N ASP A 117 -0.83 -12.81 16.64
CA ASP A 117 -1.18 -13.18 18.01
C ASP A 117 0.04 -13.44 18.92
N PHE A 118 1.26 -13.16 18.46
CA PHE A 118 2.47 -13.36 19.24
C PHE A 118 2.70 -12.23 20.25
N ASP A 119 3.24 -12.61 21.41
CA ASP A 119 3.76 -11.68 22.40
C ASP A 119 5.21 -11.28 22.10
N VAL A 120 5.56 -10.08 22.54
CA VAL A 120 6.92 -9.55 22.47
C VAL A 120 7.46 -9.29 23.88
N ALA A 121 8.62 -9.86 24.17
CA ALA A 121 9.36 -9.62 25.40
C ALA A 121 10.49 -8.63 25.17
N ARG A 122 10.79 -7.83 26.20
CA ARG A 122 11.98 -6.97 26.26
C ARG A 122 13.05 -7.66 27.10
N ARG A 123 14.24 -7.88 26.54
CA ARG A 123 15.37 -8.55 27.19
C ARG A 123 16.61 -7.64 27.19
N PRO A 124 17.52 -7.71 28.17
CA PRO A 124 18.78 -6.96 28.12
C PRO A 124 19.63 -7.34 26.88
N VAL A 125 20.31 -6.37 26.27
CA VAL A 125 21.29 -6.66 25.21
C VAL A 125 22.57 -7.19 25.81
N GLU A 126 23.08 -8.30 25.27
CA GLU A 126 24.39 -8.84 25.61
C GLU A 126 25.37 -8.70 24.45
N PHE A 127 26.64 -8.43 24.76
CA PHE A 127 27.73 -8.34 23.80
C PHE A 127 28.99 -9.03 24.31
N ARG A 128 29.91 -9.34 23.39
CA ARG A 128 31.22 -9.92 23.68
C ARG A 128 32.30 -9.06 23.03
N ASN A 129 33.33 -8.70 23.80
CA ASN A 129 34.47 -7.92 23.29
C ASN A 129 35.48 -8.76 22.48
N SER A 130 35.35 -10.08 22.52
CA SER A 130 36.11 -11.02 21.72
C SER A 130 35.28 -12.28 21.49
N LEU A 131 35.55 -13.00 20.40
CA LEU A 131 34.84 -14.23 20.02
C LEU A 131 34.77 -15.29 21.14
N ASN A 132 35.73 -15.29 22.07
CA ASN A 132 35.81 -16.22 23.20
C ASN A 132 35.66 -15.53 24.58
N GLY A 133 35.37 -14.23 24.65
CA GLY A 133 35.22 -13.50 25.91
C GLY A 133 33.88 -13.77 26.62
N PRO A 134 33.70 -13.39 27.89
CA PRO A 134 32.42 -13.51 28.59
C PRO A 134 31.36 -12.57 28.00
N HIS A 135 30.09 -12.95 28.15
CA HIS A 135 28.96 -12.08 27.85
C HIS A 135 28.94 -10.89 28.82
N ARG A 136 28.62 -9.71 28.30
CA ARG A 136 28.46 -8.48 29.06
C ARG A 136 27.13 -7.85 28.68
N VAL A 137 26.42 -7.31 29.67
CA VAL A 137 25.18 -6.57 29.42
C VAL A 137 25.53 -5.15 28.98
N LEU A 138 24.96 -4.70 27.85
CA LEU A 138 25.01 -3.31 27.45
C LEU A 138 23.93 -2.55 28.22
N ALA A 139 24.34 -1.77 29.22
CA ALA A 139 23.42 -1.01 30.07
C ALA A 139 22.50 -0.11 29.23
N GLU A 140 21.26 0.07 29.69
CA GLU A 140 20.23 0.92 29.06
C GLU A 140 19.77 0.51 27.66
N HIS A 141 20.27 -0.60 27.11
CA HIS A 141 19.88 -1.14 25.81
C HIS A 141 19.19 -2.49 25.98
N PHE A 142 18.09 -2.65 25.26
CA PHE A 142 17.26 -3.85 25.32
C PHE A 142 16.98 -4.35 23.92
N VAL A 143 16.87 -5.66 23.75
CA VAL A 143 16.38 -6.26 22.52
C VAL A 143 14.92 -6.66 22.73
N THR A 144 14.07 -6.33 21.77
CA THR A 144 12.72 -6.88 21.70
C THR A 144 12.78 -8.24 21.01
N VAL A 145 12.07 -9.21 21.57
CA VAL A 145 12.15 -10.61 21.15
C VAL A 145 10.73 -11.14 21.04
N ARG A 146 10.39 -11.78 19.91
CA ARG A 146 9.13 -12.50 19.81
C ARG A 146 9.17 -13.76 20.66
N GLU A 147 8.16 -13.98 21.50
CA GLU A 147 8.17 -15.13 22.41
C GLU A 147 7.89 -16.46 21.72
N ASP A 148 7.21 -16.44 20.58
CA ASP A 148 6.85 -17.63 19.80
C ASP A 148 8.00 -18.27 19.02
N THR A 149 8.94 -17.46 18.55
CA THR A 149 10.04 -17.84 17.64
C THR A 149 11.41 -17.60 18.26
N GLY A 150 11.48 -16.82 19.35
CA GLY A 150 12.74 -16.33 19.93
C GLY A 150 13.48 -15.32 19.05
N ALA A 151 12.86 -14.82 17.97
CA ALA A 151 13.50 -13.93 17.03
C ALA A 151 13.69 -12.52 17.62
N GLY A 152 14.91 -12.00 17.55
CA GLY A 152 15.21 -10.61 17.90
C GLY A 152 14.67 -9.65 16.84
N LEU A 153 13.87 -8.68 17.27
CA LEU A 153 13.18 -7.73 16.38
C LEU A 153 13.95 -6.41 16.23
N GLY A 154 14.47 -5.86 17.32
CA GLY A 154 15.26 -4.62 17.30
C GLY A 154 15.87 -4.28 18.65
N VAL A 155 16.80 -3.32 18.64
CA VAL A 155 17.42 -2.77 19.85
C VAL A 155 16.74 -1.45 20.21
N VAL A 156 16.29 -1.32 21.45
CA VAL A 156 15.53 -0.19 21.97
C VAL A 156 16.13 0.33 23.28
N GLY A 157 15.82 1.59 23.61
CA GLY A 157 16.29 2.24 24.84
C GLY A 157 15.38 2.01 26.05
N THR A 158 15.80 2.53 27.20
CA THR A 158 15.12 2.40 28.51
C THR A 158 13.66 2.83 28.55
N LYS A 159 13.29 3.85 27.75
CA LYS A 159 11.93 4.42 27.71
C LYS A 159 10.96 3.62 26.85
N TYR A 160 11.46 2.67 26.06
CA TYR A 160 10.64 1.88 25.16
C TYR A 160 9.84 0.84 25.96
N GLU A 161 8.52 0.93 25.88
CA GLU A 161 7.60 -0.07 26.42
C GLU A 161 6.94 -0.84 25.28
N VAL A 162 6.93 -2.17 25.41
CA VAL A 162 6.26 -3.02 24.43
C VAL A 162 4.75 -2.77 24.54
N LEU A 163 4.15 -2.37 23.43
CA LEU A 163 2.70 -2.34 23.27
C LEU A 163 2.32 -3.65 22.58
N GLN A 164 1.71 -4.59 23.32
CA GLN A 164 1.34 -5.89 22.75
C GLN A 164 0.33 -5.72 21.62
N ASN A 165 0.37 -6.63 20.64
CA ASN A 165 -0.51 -6.55 19.47
C ASN A 165 -1.98 -6.57 19.87
N HIS A 166 -2.36 -7.44 20.82
CA HIS A 166 -3.70 -7.46 21.39
C HIS A 166 -4.10 -6.08 21.94
N ASP A 167 -3.32 -5.51 22.87
CA ASP A 167 -3.62 -4.19 23.46
C ASP A 167 -3.65 -3.07 22.42
N ALA A 168 -2.79 -3.15 21.40
CA ALA A 168 -2.69 -2.16 20.33
C ALA A 168 -3.95 -2.14 19.47
N PHE A 169 -4.65 -3.26 19.31
CA PHE A 169 -5.74 -3.39 18.35
C PHE A 169 -7.11 -3.63 18.97
N ALA A 170 -7.19 -4.11 20.22
CA ALA A 170 -8.45 -4.42 20.90
C ALA A 170 -9.43 -3.22 20.94
N PHE A 171 -8.93 -1.98 21.05
CA PHE A 171 -9.79 -0.79 21.06
C PHE A 171 -10.56 -0.56 19.76
N LEU A 172 -10.11 -1.14 18.64
CA LEU A 172 -10.78 -1.04 17.35
C LEU A 172 -12.00 -1.97 17.28
N GLN A 173 -12.13 -2.97 18.16
CA GLN A 173 -13.30 -3.87 18.23
C GLN A 173 -14.60 -3.08 18.40
N ASP A 174 -14.59 -2.05 19.25
CA ASP A 174 -15.75 -1.18 19.45
C ASP A 174 -16.25 -0.52 18.14
N LEU A 175 -15.37 -0.33 17.14
CA LEU A 175 -15.78 0.23 15.85
C LEU A 175 -16.52 -0.79 15.00
N VAL A 176 -16.11 -2.05 15.05
CA VAL A 176 -16.84 -3.17 14.42
C VAL A 176 -18.24 -3.26 15.03
N ASP A 177 -18.33 -3.22 16.36
CA ASP A 177 -19.58 -3.41 17.09
C ASP A 177 -20.60 -2.28 16.87
N ARG A 178 -20.14 -1.05 16.58
CA ARG A 178 -20.98 0.16 16.56
C ARG A 178 -21.22 0.76 15.19
N HIS A 179 -20.34 0.52 14.22
CA HIS A 179 -20.31 1.26 12.96
C HIS A 179 -20.34 0.38 11.72
N ASP A 180 -20.73 -0.90 11.84
CA ASP A 180 -20.80 -1.86 10.71
C ASP A 180 -19.49 -1.92 9.90
N VAL A 181 -18.36 -1.80 10.63
CA VAL A 181 -17.01 -1.85 10.07
C VAL A 181 -16.55 -3.30 10.08
N ILE A 182 -15.96 -3.79 9.00
CA ILE A 182 -15.37 -5.14 8.98
C ILE A 182 -13.86 -5.11 9.09
N TRP A 183 -13.30 -6.18 9.65
CA TRP A 183 -11.87 -6.46 9.58
C TRP A 183 -11.51 -6.86 8.14
N GLU A 184 -10.69 -6.03 7.49
CA GLU A 184 -10.43 -6.14 6.06
C GLU A 184 -9.16 -6.93 5.75
N SER A 185 -8.10 -6.66 6.50
CA SER A 185 -6.84 -7.40 6.41
C SER A 185 -5.99 -7.17 7.66
N ALA A 186 -5.12 -8.12 7.98
CA ALA A 186 -4.19 -8.00 9.11
C ALA A 186 -2.95 -8.84 8.83
N GLY A 187 -1.78 -8.42 9.30
CA GLY A 187 -0.58 -9.21 9.07
C GLY A 187 0.69 -8.63 9.63
N ALA A 188 1.78 -9.39 9.48
CA ALA A 188 3.12 -8.98 9.87
C ALA A 188 3.99 -8.73 8.63
N VAL A 189 4.86 -7.72 8.72
CA VAL A 189 5.88 -7.39 7.71
C VAL A 189 7.24 -7.24 8.37
N ARG A 190 8.30 -7.33 7.56
CA ARG A 190 9.70 -7.23 8.05
C ARG A 190 9.97 -8.25 9.16
N ASP A 191 9.60 -9.52 8.93
CA ASP A 191 9.86 -10.64 9.85
C ASP A 191 9.24 -10.45 11.25
N GLY A 192 8.06 -9.84 11.32
CA GLY A 192 7.33 -9.60 12.58
C GLY A 192 7.74 -8.32 13.32
N ARG A 193 8.69 -7.53 12.79
CA ARG A 193 9.08 -6.23 13.40
C ARG A 193 7.97 -5.20 13.33
N ARG A 194 7.10 -5.29 12.33
CA ARG A 194 5.89 -4.46 12.24
C ARG A 194 4.68 -5.33 11.97
N VAL A 195 3.57 -4.94 12.56
CA VAL A 195 2.26 -5.55 12.34
C VAL A 195 1.25 -4.48 11.98
N PHE A 196 0.23 -4.85 11.22
CA PHE A 196 -0.86 -3.97 10.86
C PHE A 196 -2.21 -4.68 10.99
N ILE A 197 -3.25 -3.90 11.27
CA ILE A 197 -4.65 -4.27 11.05
C ILE A 197 -5.29 -3.17 10.22
N CYS A 198 -6.12 -3.58 9.27
CA CYS A 198 -6.88 -2.77 8.36
C CYS A 198 -8.37 -3.07 8.54
N MET A 199 -9.16 -2.01 8.60
CA MET A 199 -10.61 -2.07 8.68
C MET A 199 -11.19 -1.32 7.50
N ARG A 200 -12.20 -1.91 6.86
CA ARG A 200 -12.93 -1.26 5.77
C ARG A 200 -14.10 -0.49 6.35
N LEU A 201 -14.11 0.82 6.16
CA LEU A 201 -15.26 1.64 6.57
C LEU A 201 -16.50 1.28 5.72
N PRO A 202 -17.72 1.37 6.29
CA PRO A 202 -18.95 0.98 5.61
C PRO A 202 -19.27 1.86 4.40
N HIS A 203 -18.79 3.11 4.39
CA HIS A 203 -19.04 4.07 3.33
C HIS A 203 -18.00 3.92 2.22
N THR A 204 -18.39 3.25 1.14
CA THR A 204 -17.71 3.45 -0.15
C THR A 204 -18.17 4.78 -0.73
N VAL A 205 -17.21 5.64 -1.05
CA VAL A 205 -17.47 6.90 -1.74
C VAL A 205 -17.56 6.60 -3.23
N THR A 206 -18.72 6.79 -3.83
CA THR A 206 -18.88 6.67 -5.30
C THR A 206 -18.91 8.07 -5.90
N ILE A 207 -17.83 8.46 -6.57
CA ILE A 207 -17.75 9.69 -7.35
C ILE A 207 -18.47 9.45 -8.68
N ASP A 208 -19.34 10.39 -9.06
CA ASP A 208 -20.10 10.34 -10.31
C ASP A 208 -20.92 9.03 -10.45
N ALA A 209 -21.78 8.74 -9.48
CA ALA A 209 -22.59 7.53 -9.47
C ALA A 209 -23.50 7.35 -10.71
N ALA A 210 -23.80 8.43 -11.43
CA ALA A 210 -24.59 8.40 -12.67
C ALA A 210 -23.73 8.27 -13.95
N GLY A 211 -22.40 8.37 -13.83
CA GLY A 211 -21.44 8.21 -14.93
C GLY A 211 -20.46 7.07 -14.66
N VAL A 212 -19.19 7.38 -14.34
CA VAL A 212 -18.14 6.35 -14.20
C VAL A 212 -18.25 5.55 -12.90
N ALA A 213 -18.98 6.06 -11.91
CA ALA A 213 -19.18 5.41 -10.61
C ALA A 213 -17.85 4.97 -9.97
N ASP A 214 -16.89 5.89 -9.92
CA ASP A 214 -15.56 5.63 -9.35
C ASP A 214 -15.66 5.45 -7.83
N GLN A 215 -15.30 4.27 -7.35
CA GLN A 215 -15.48 3.87 -5.96
C GLN A 215 -14.18 4.00 -5.18
N ILE A 216 -14.15 4.93 -4.24
CA ILE A 216 -13.07 5.08 -3.26
C ILE A 216 -13.52 4.42 -1.97
N VAL A 217 -12.79 3.37 -1.58
CA VAL A 217 -13.02 2.68 -0.31
C VAL A 217 -12.02 3.19 0.72
N PRO A 218 -12.48 3.86 1.78
CA PRO A 218 -11.60 4.32 2.84
C PRO A 218 -11.34 3.22 3.87
N PHE A 219 -10.10 3.17 4.34
CA PHE A 219 -9.64 2.20 5.34
C PHE A 219 -9.12 2.92 6.59
N ILE A 220 -9.41 2.33 7.76
CA ILE A 220 -8.68 2.61 8.98
C ILE A 220 -7.57 1.58 9.09
N VAL A 221 -6.33 2.02 9.22
CA VAL A 221 -5.17 1.14 9.40
C VAL A 221 -4.46 1.50 10.69
N ALA A 222 -4.34 0.54 11.60
CA ALA A 222 -3.48 0.65 12.75
C ALA A 222 -2.20 -0.15 12.52
N LEU A 223 -1.06 0.44 12.85
CA LEU A 223 0.25 -0.19 12.68
C LEU A 223 1.06 -0.07 13.95
N ASN A 224 1.71 -1.18 14.30
CA ASN A 224 2.52 -1.31 15.50
C ASN A 224 3.95 -1.73 15.11
N SER A 225 4.95 -1.17 15.81
CA SER A 225 6.37 -1.46 15.58
C SER A 225 7.04 -1.94 16.86
N HIS A 226 7.71 -3.08 16.73
CA HIS A 226 8.40 -3.74 17.83
C HIS A 226 9.91 -3.50 17.80
N ASP A 227 10.45 -2.90 16.76
CA ASP A 227 11.89 -2.61 16.61
C ASP A 227 12.28 -1.16 17.01
N GLY A 228 11.31 -0.37 17.50
CA GLY A 228 11.51 1.03 17.88
C GLY A 228 11.67 1.99 16.69
N SER A 229 11.51 1.51 15.45
CA SER A 229 11.68 2.33 14.25
C SER A 229 10.50 3.27 13.97
N SER A 230 9.31 3.00 14.54
CA SER A 230 8.15 3.87 14.40
C SER A 230 7.31 3.95 15.66
N LEU A 231 6.38 4.91 15.67
CA LEU A 231 5.31 5.00 16.65
C LEU A 231 4.30 3.87 16.41
N PHE A 232 3.48 3.57 17.42
CA PHE A 232 2.15 3.04 17.16
C PHE A 232 1.34 4.16 16.52
N HIS A 233 0.69 3.89 15.38
CA HIS A 233 -0.12 4.90 14.71
C HIS A 233 -1.34 4.29 14.08
N VAL A 234 -2.39 5.10 14.07
CA VAL A 234 -3.67 4.81 13.46
C VAL A 234 -3.87 5.85 12.38
N VAL A 235 -4.06 5.38 11.16
CA VAL A 235 -4.22 6.21 9.98
C VAL A 235 -5.52 5.91 9.30
N VAL A 236 -6.02 6.92 8.59
CA VAL A 236 -7.16 6.80 7.72
C VAL A 236 -6.69 7.08 6.29
N THR A 237 -6.91 6.13 5.38
CA THR A 237 -6.19 6.06 4.10
C THR A 237 -7.01 5.33 3.03
N PRO A 238 -6.83 5.64 1.72
CA PRO A 238 -7.46 4.88 0.65
C PRO A 238 -6.75 3.55 0.35
N TRP A 239 -5.62 3.26 1.00
CA TRP A 239 -4.83 2.06 0.73
C TRP A 239 -5.20 0.91 1.67
N ARG A 240 -5.56 -0.22 1.08
CA ARG A 240 -5.72 -1.50 1.75
C ARG A 240 -4.36 -2.21 1.89
N PRO A 241 -3.77 -2.30 3.10
CA PRO A 241 -2.51 -3.02 3.28
C PRO A 241 -2.74 -4.52 3.19
N VAL A 242 -1.98 -5.16 2.30
CA VAL A 242 -1.88 -6.63 2.20
C VAL A 242 -0.43 -7.08 2.03
N CYS A 243 0.50 -6.13 1.94
CA CYS A 243 1.92 -6.36 1.75
C CYS A 243 2.74 -5.17 2.27
N ARG A 244 4.07 -5.31 2.32
CA ARG A 244 4.97 -4.26 2.82
C ARG A 244 4.88 -2.94 2.05
N ASN A 245 4.59 -2.98 0.74
CA ASN A 245 4.49 -1.76 -0.07
C ASN A 245 3.20 -1.00 0.25
N THR A 246 2.07 -1.71 0.34
CA THR A 246 0.78 -1.10 0.65
C THR A 246 0.70 -0.62 2.10
N GLU A 247 1.40 -1.25 3.05
CA GLU A 247 1.64 -0.71 4.40
C GLU A 247 2.27 0.68 4.35
N ARG A 248 3.34 0.84 3.55
CA ARG A 248 4.01 2.13 3.39
C ARG A 248 3.10 3.18 2.74
N PHE A 249 2.30 2.80 1.74
CA PHE A 249 1.34 3.70 1.10
C PHE A 249 0.24 4.16 2.05
N ALA A 250 -0.31 3.23 2.84
CA ALA A 250 -1.30 3.53 3.88
C ALA A 250 -0.82 4.60 4.85
N LEU A 251 0.46 4.53 5.23
CA LEU A 251 1.09 5.57 6.00
C LEU A 251 1.25 6.88 5.23
N ARG A 252 1.90 6.84 4.07
CA ARG A 252 2.24 8.04 3.28
C ARG A 252 0.99 8.88 2.95
N ASP A 253 -0.05 8.22 2.43
CA ASP A 253 -1.29 8.84 1.97
C ASP A 253 -2.36 8.80 3.05
N ALA A 254 -1.94 8.77 4.31
CA ALA A 254 -2.84 8.93 5.43
C ALA A 254 -3.42 10.34 5.39
N VAL A 255 -4.72 10.42 5.15
CA VAL A 255 -5.53 11.62 5.27
C VAL A 255 -5.46 12.17 6.69
N THR A 256 -5.64 11.27 7.66
CA THR A 256 -5.55 11.57 9.07
C THR A 256 -4.60 10.58 9.71
N ARG A 257 -3.75 11.08 10.61
CA ARG A 257 -2.79 10.27 11.36
C ARG A 257 -2.84 10.66 12.82
N TRP A 258 -3.07 9.66 13.68
CA TRP A 258 -2.79 9.73 15.10
C TRP A 258 -1.64 8.77 15.42
N GLY A 259 -0.80 9.12 16.40
CA GLY A 259 0.24 8.19 16.84
C GLY A 259 0.79 8.50 18.21
N VAL A 260 1.30 7.45 18.86
CA VAL A 260 1.85 7.51 20.21
C VAL A 260 3.19 6.77 20.27
N ARG A 261 4.14 7.35 21.01
CA ARG A 261 5.42 6.70 21.28
C ARG A 261 5.22 5.52 22.21
N HIS A 262 5.94 4.44 21.95
CA HIS A 262 6.08 3.26 22.80
C HIS A 262 6.67 3.61 24.17
N THR A 263 5.83 4.12 25.05
CA THR A 263 6.17 4.58 26.40
C THR A 263 5.09 4.08 27.35
N ARG A 264 5.34 4.17 28.66
CA ARG A 264 4.45 3.62 29.69
C ARG A 264 2.99 4.03 29.55
N ASN A 265 2.74 5.26 29.11
CA ASN A 265 1.39 5.84 29.02
C ASN A 265 0.79 5.68 27.60
N ALA A 266 1.40 4.86 26.73
CA ALA A 266 0.92 4.69 25.36
C ALA A 266 -0.52 4.15 25.34
N ARG A 267 -0.81 3.16 26.20
CA ARG A 267 -2.14 2.55 26.34
C ARG A 267 -3.21 3.58 26.69
N ASP A 268 -2.95 4.44 27.68
CA ASP A 268 -3.90 5.47 28.14
C ASP A 268 -4.24 6.49 27.05
N ARG A 269 -3.38 6.64 26.03
CA ARG A 269 -3.61 7.55 24.92
C ARG A 269 -4.32 6.91 23.73
N ILE A 270 -4.51 5.60 23.72
CA ILE A 270 -5.23 4.92 22.63
C ILE A 270 -6.68 5.42 22.52
N ASP A 271 -7.29 5.85 23.62
CA ASP A 271 -8.60 6.51 23.58
C ASP A 271 -8.61 7.86 22.84
N GLU A 272 -7.47 8.53 22.74
CA GLU A 272 -7.33 9.72 21.89
C GLU A 272 -7.45 9.35 20.41
N ALA A 273 -6.97 8.16 20.01
CA ALA A 273 -7.09 7.67 18.65
C ALA A 273 -8.56 7.61 18.21
N ARG A 274 -9.47 7.20 19.10
CA ARG A 274 -10.92 7.15 18.83
C ARG A 274 -11.48 8.51 18.42
N ARG A 275 -11.08 9.59 19.11
CA ARG A 275 -11.51 10.95 18.76
C ARG A 275 -11.01 11.35 17.37
N THR A 276 -9.75 11.02 17.06
CA THR A 276 -9.17 11.29 15.74
C THR A 276 -9.85 10.48 14.63
N LEU A 277 -10.22 9.23 14.90
CA LEU A 277 -10.99 8.39 13.96
C LEU A 277 -12.37 8.97 13.67
N GLY A 278 -13.08 9.46 14.68
CA GLY A 278 -14.37 10.14 14.50
C GLY A 278 -14.30 11.36 13.59
N LEU A 279 -13.21 12.14 13.65
CA LEU A 279 -12.98 13.27 12.73
C LEU A 279 -12.66 12.82 11.30
N SER A 280 -12.05 11.64 11.14
CA SER A 280 -11.61 11.12 9.85
C SER A 280 -12.77 10.64 8.97
N VAL A 281 -13.85 10.14 9.57
CA VAL A 281 -15.08 9.78 8.82
C VAL A 281 -15.67 11.03 8.19
N THR A 282 -15.80 12.12 8.97
CA THR A 282 -16.26 13.41 8.45
C THR A 282 -15.38 13.97 7.34
N TYR A 283 -14.06 13.74 7.40
CA TYR A 283 -13.18 14.13 6.29
C TYR A 283 -13.55 13.39 5.00
N PHE A 284 -13.76 12.06 5.04
CA PHE A 284 -14.05 11.31 3.81
C PHE A 284 -15.39 11.71 3.20
N ASP A 285 -16.37 12.06 4.03
CA ASP A 285 -17.63 12.66 3.56
C ASP A 285 -17.38 14.01 2.87
N GLN A 286 -16.51 14.85 3.43
CA GLN A 286 -16.16 16.14 2.82
C GLN A 286 -15.37 15.95 1.52
N PHE A 287 -14.39 15.06 1.50
CA PHE A 287 -13.61 14.72 0.32
C PHE A 287 -14.51 14.17 -0.79
N ALA A 288 -15.44 13.27 -0.46
CA ALA A 288 -16.45 12.79 -1.38
C ALA A 288 -17.28 13.93 -1.99
N ALA A 289 -17.74 14.86 -1.15
CA ALA A 289 -18.52 16.00 -1.59
C ALA A 289 -17.71 16.94 -2.51
N GLU A 290 -16.42 17.15 -2.21
CA GLU A 290 -15.49 17.92 -3.03
C GLU A 290 -15.27 17.27 -4.40
N GLU A 291 -14.95 15.97 -4.44
CA GLU A 291 -14.76 15.21 -5.68
C GLU A 291 -16.04 15.13 -6.51
N GLU A 292 -17.20 14.94 -5.88
CA GLU A 292 -18.48 14.92 -6.59
C GLU A 292 -18.89 16.30 -7.12
N ALA A 293 -18.46 17.38 -6.45
CA ALA A 293 -18.62 18.73 -6.98
C ALA A 293 -17.69 18.98 -8.19
N LEU A 294 -16.46 18.45 -8.16
CA LEU A 294 -15.54 18.48 -9.30
C LEU A 294 -16.08 17.68 -10.49
N ALA A 295 -16.66 16.51 -10.25
CA ALA A 295 -17.26 15.68 -11.28
C ALA A 295 -18.48 16.34 -11.92
N ARG A 296 -19.22 17.16 -11.16
CA ARG A 296 -20.37 17.93 -11.66
C ARG A 296 -20.00 19.29 -12.28
N THR A 297 -18.72 19.66 -12.27
CA THR A 297 -18.26 20.95 -12.80
C THR A 297 -17.70 20.76 -14.20
N ASP A 298 -18.42 21.23 -15.21
CA ASP A 298 -17.92 21.27 -16.59
C ASP A 298 -16.65 22.12 -16.68
N LEU A 299 -15.66 21.64 -17.43
CA LEU A 299 -14.38 22.31 -17.64
C LEU A 299 -14.01 22.27 -19.13
N ALA A 300 -14.01 23.44 -19.79
CA ALA A 300 -13.55 23.50 -21.17
C ALA A 300 -12.02 23.35 -21.25
N LEU A 301 -11.51 22.86 -22.39
CA LEU A 301 -10.06 22.73 -22.62
C LEU A 301 -9.28 24.05 -22.41
N ALA A 302 -9.89 25.19 -22.77
CA ALA A 302 -9.28 26.50 -22.56
C ALA A 302 -9.19 26.89 -21.07
N GLU A 303 -10.13 26.43 -20.24
CA GLU A 303 -10.09 26.58 -18.78
C GLU A 303 -9.05 25.66 -18.16
N PHE A 304 -8.98 24.41 -18.63
CA PHE A 304 -7.94 23.48 -18.20
C PHE A 304 -6.54 24.03 -18.47
N ARG A 305 -6.28 24.62 -19.65
CA ARG A 305 -5.01 25.29 -19.94
C ARG A 305 -4.68 26.41 -18.96
N ARG A 306 -5.67 27.21 -18.54
CA ARG A 306 -5.47 28.24 -17.50
C ARG A 306 -5.09 27.61 -16.15
N VAL A 307 -5.73 26.50 -15.77
CA VAL A 307 -5.36 25.75 -14.56
C VAL A 307 -3.91 25.25 -14.64
N VAL A 308 -3.48 24.73 -15.80
CA VAL A 308 -2.10 24.31 -16.03
C VAL A 308 -1.12 25.47 -15.88
N ASP A 309 -1.45 26.64 -16.46
CA ASP A 309 -0.62 27.84 -16.36
C ASP A 309 -0.52 28.36 -14.92
N ASP A 310 -1.58 28.24 -14.12
CA ASP A 310 -1.57 28.61 -12.70
C ASP A 310 -0.67 27.67 -11.87
N LEU A 311 -0.64 26.38 -12.21
CA LEU A 311 0.19 25.38 -11.53
C LEU A 311 1.66 25.42 -11.96
N TRP A 312 1.89 25.68 -13.25
CA TRP A 312 3.19 25.84 -13.89
C TRP A 312 3.21 27.12 -14.73
N GLN A 313 3.62 28.21 -14.09
CA GLN A 313 3.67 29.52 -14.71
C GLN A 313 4.37 29.51 -16.08
N PRO A 314 3.75 30.10 -17.11
CA PRO A 314 4.37 30.28 -18.41
C PRO A 314 5.73 30.98 -18.27
N PRO A 315 6.75 30.51 -18.99
CA PRO A 315 8.06 31.14 -18.97
C PRO A 315 7.99 32.55 -19.57
N ALA A 316 8.64 33.52 -18.94
CA ALA A 316 8.73 34.90 -19.42
C ALA A 316 9.38 34.99 -20.81
N ASP A 317 9.08 36.06 -21.56
CA ASP A 317 9.51 36.20 -22.95
C ASP A 317 11.03 36.21 -23.15
N ASP A 318 11.79 36.59 -22.14
CA ASP A 318 13.25 36.63 -22.15
C ASP A 318 13.93 35.30 -21.77
N THR A 319 13.16 34.29 -21.35
CA THR A 319 13.72 32.98 -20.99
C THR A 319 14.20 32.17 -22.19
N SER A 320 15.11 31.24 -21.92
CA SER A 320 15.70 30.36 -22.95
C SER A 320 14.65 29.57 -23.75
N THR A 321 14.91 29.36 -25.04
CA THR A 321 14.11 28.48 -25.92
C THR A 321 13.91 27.08 -25.33
N ARG A 322 14.89 26.59 -24.56
CA ARG A 322 14.79 25.30 -23.86
C ARG A 322 13.70 25.30 -22.80
N ALA A 323 13.60 26.36 -21.99
CA ALA A 323 12.57 26.50 -20.97
C ALA A 323 11.17 26.60 -21.61
N LYS A 324 11.04 27.42 -22.68
CA LYS A 324 9.80 27.54 -23.46
C LYS A 324 9.35 26.21 -24.07
N ASN A 325 10.27 25.47 -24.70
CA ASN A 325 9.98 24.15 -25.26
C ASN A 325 9.62 23.11 -24.18
N SER A 326 10.22 23.20 -22.98
CA SER A 326 9.89 22.32 -21.87
C SER A 326 8.50 22.59 -21.31
N HIS A 327 8.10 23.86 -21.18
CA HIS A 327 6.75 24.25 -20.76
C HIS A 327 5.70 23.82 -21.79
N ARG A 328 5.95 24.09 -23.08
CA ARG A 328 5.06 23.65 -24.16
C ARG A 328 4.83 22.15 -24.13
N ARG A 329 5.91 21.35 -24.07
CA ARG A 329 5.80 19.87 -24.02
C ARG A 329 5.00 19.38 -22.81
N ARG A 330 5.16 20.01 -21.65
CA ARG A 330 4.36 19.69 -20.46
C ARG A 330 2.88 19.98 -20.72
N THR A 331 2.59 21.15 -21.27
CA THR A 331 1.22 21.58 -21.56
C THR A 331 0.56 20.65 -22.57
N ASP A 332 1.26 20.28 -23.64
CA ASP A 332 0.77 19.35 -24.66
C ASP A 332 0.46 17.98 -24.02
N GLU A 333 1.37 17.41 -23.24
CA GLU A 333 1.15 16.13 -22.53
C GLU A 333 -0.05 16.19 -21.57
N LEU A 334 -0.20 17.30 -20.82
CA LEU A 334 -1.33 17.49 -19.92
C LEU A 334 -2.65 17.59 -20.67
N VAL A 335 -2.68 18.25 -21.82
CA VAL A 335 -3.86 18.35 -22.68
C VAL A 335 -4.24 16.98 -23.25
N ASP A 336 -3.26 16.18 -23.65
CA ASP A 336 -3.50 14.81 -24.14
C ASP A 336 -4.07 13.92 -23.03
N LEU A 337 -3.50 14.00 -21.83
CA LEU A 337 -4.01 13.30 -20.64
C LEU A 337 -5.43 13.75 -20.28
N TYR A 338 -5.71 15.05 -20.31
CA TYR A 338 -7.05 15.57 -20.06
C TYR A 338 -8.06 15.06 -21.08
N THR A 339 -7.71 15.09 -22.37
CA THR A 339 -8.58 14.60 -23.43
C THR A 339 -8.88 13.10 -23.26
N THR A 340 -7.88 12.32 -22.85
CA THR A 340 -8.03 10.88 -22.58
C THR A 340 -8.94 10.62 -21.39
N ASN A 341 -8.72 11.33 -20.27
CA ASN A 341 -9.55 11.21 -19.07
C ASN A 341 -10.98 11.70 -19.32
N ALA A 342 -11.14 12.82 -20.04
CA ALA A 342 -12.43 13.41 -20.36
C ALA A 342 -13.26 12.55 -21.33
N ALA A 343 -12.63 11.73 -22.16
CA ALA A 343 -13.35 10.74 -22.99
C ALA A 343 -14.09 9.69 -22.15
N GLN A 344 -13.60 9.41 -20.93
CA GLN A 344 -14.23 8.46 -20.01
C GLN A 344 -15.10 9.16 -18.96
N LEU A 345 -14.62 10.27 -18.40
CA LEU A 345 -15.18 10.96 -17.23
C LEU A 345 -15.99 12.22 -17.58
N GLY A 346 -16.16 12.52 -18.87
CA GLY A 346 -16.71 13.78 -19.35
C GLY A 346 -15.72 14.95 -19.24
N ASN A 347 -16.07 16.08 -19.87
CA ASN A 347 -15.26 17.30 -19.82
C ASN A 347 -15.45 18.01 -18.46
N THR A 348 -14.95 17.41 -17.39
CA THR A 348 -15.21 17.83 -16.01
C THR A 348 -13.93 18.26 -15.29
N ALA A 349 -14.07 19.01 -14.21
CA ALA A 349 -12.95 19.35 -13.33
C ALA A 349 -12.34 18.10 -12.68
N TYR A 350 -13.13 17.03 -12.48
CA TYR A 350 -12.62 15.73 -12.03
C TYR A 350 -11.68 15.09 -13.07
N ALA A 351 -12.06 15.07 -14.35
CA ALA A 351 -11.20 14.57 -15.41
C ALA A 351 -9.87 15.35 -15.52
N ALA A 352 -9.91 16.66 -15.29
CA ALA A 352 -8.72 17.49 -15.21
C ALA A 352 -7.83 17.13 -14.02
N GLU A 353 -8.42 16.83 -12.86
CA GLU A 353 -7.65 16.41 -11.71
C GLU A 353 -6.95 15.06 -11.92
N ARG A 354 -7.65 14.09 -12.52
CA ARG A 354 -7.07 12.79 -12.87
C ARG A 354 -5.88 12.96 -13.82
N ALA A 355 -6.02 13.82 -14.84
CA ALA A 355 -4.93 14.14 -15.76
C ALA A 355 -3.71 14.80 -15.07
N LEU A 356 -3.95 15.74 -14.14
CA LEU A 356 -2.89 16.41 -13.38
C LEU A 356 -2.17 15.43 -12.45
N THR A 357 -2.91 14.53 -11.80
CA THR A 357 -2.38 13.48 -10.92
C THR A 357 -1.55 12.48 -11.72
N GLU A 358 -2.07 12.00 -12.85
CA GLU A 358 -1.34 11.08 -13.73
C GLU A 358 -0.05 11.70 -14.26
N TYR A 359 -0.08 12.97 -14.66
CA TYR A 359 1.13 13.67 -15.09
C TYR A 359 2.16 13.72 -13.97
N ALA A 360 1.74 14.10 -12.76
CA ALA A 360 2.62 14.20 -11.60
C ALA A 360 3.27 12.85 -11.27
N ASP A 361 2.51 11.76 -11.29
CA ASP A 361 3.01 10.45 -10.88
C ASP A 361 3.84 9.75 -11.97
N TRP A 362 3.42 9.87 -13.23
CA TRP A 362 3.91 9.00 -14.30
C TRP A 362 4.67 9.72 -15.40
N LYS A 363 4.33 10.97 -15.70
CA LYS A 363 4.92 11.71 -16.83
C LYS A 363 6.00 12.69 -16.44
N GLN A 364 6.01 13.15 -15.19
CA GLN A 364 7.02 14.07 -14.71
C GLN A 364 8.43 13.46 -14.81
N VAL A 365 9.39 14.27 -15.26
CA VAL A 365 10.79 13.87 -15.36
C VAL A 365 11.39 13.85 -13.96
N VAL A 366 11.78 12.67 -13.50
CA VAL A 366 12.52 12.48 -12.25
C VAL A 366 14.00 12.33 -12.56
N ARG A 367 14.86 13.04 -11.83
CA ARG A 367 16.32 12.90 -11.95
C ARG A 367 16.83 11.94 -10.88
N PRO A 368 17.34 10.75 -11.24
CA PRO A 368 17.87 9.82 -10.26
C PRO A 368 19.14 10.34 -9.59
N THR A 369 19.22 10.23 -8.27
CA THR A 369 20.37 10.65 -7.46
C THR A 369 20.88 9.52 -6.58
N GLY A 370 22.12 9.64 -6.09
CA GLY A 370 22.71 8.66 -5.17
C GLY A 370 22.73 7.23 -5.73
N SER A 371 22.26 6.28 -4.93
CA SER A 371 22.17 4.85 -5.29
C SER A 371 21.18 4.54 -6.42
N LEU A 372 20.33 5.50 -6.81
CA LEU A 372 19.33 5.33 -7.87
C LEU A 372 19.84 5.80 -9.25
N ARG A 373 21.07 6.32 -9.35
CA ARG A 373 21.65 6.79 -10.61
C ARG A 373 21.55 5.74 -11.72
N GLY A 374 21.03 6.15 -12.88
CA GLY A 374 20.82 5.27 -14.03
C GLY A 374 19.48 4.51 -14.01
N ASN A 375 18.70 4.58 -12.93
CA ASN A 375 17.41 3.91 -12.81
C ASN A 375 16.26 4.92 -12.64
N ASN A 376 15.77 5.44 -13.78
CA ASN A 376 14.66 6.40 -13.81
C ASN A 376 13.36 5.84 -13.22
N LEU A 377 13.10 4.55 -13.41
CA LEU A 377 11.89 3.91 -12.90
C LEU A 377 11.93 3.80 -11.37
N ALA A 378 13.03 3.31 -10.80
CA ALA A 378 13.19 3.23 -9.35
C ALA A 378 13.21 4.62 -8.70
N ALA A 379 13.80 5.62 -9.35
CA ALA A 379 13.74 7.00 -8.89
C ALA A 379 12.31 7.57 -8.90
N ARG A 380 11.53 7.27 -9.93
CA ARG A 380 10.11 7.64 -10.00
C ARG A 380 9.28 6.91 -8.96
N ALA A 381 9.43 5.60 -8.84
CA ALA A 381 8.75 4.80 -7.82
C ALA A 381 9.07 5.35 -6.42
N THR A 382 10.34 5.70 -6.16
CA THR A 382 10.77 6.34 -4.92
C THR A 382 10.11 7.71 -4.74
N ALA A 383 10.09 8.57 -5.77
CA ALA A 383 9.47 9.89 -5.70
C ALA A 383 7.97 9.82 -5.42
N VAL A 384 7.25 8.89 -6.05
CA VAL A 384 5.85 8.58 -5.73
C VAL A 384 5.76 8.10 -4.30
N LEU A 385 6.56 7.11 -3.89
CA LEU A 385 6.66 6.54 -2.53
C LEU A 385 7.04 7.55 -1.43
N GLU A 386 7.60 8.70 -1.78
CA GLU A 386 8.02 9.76 -0.86
C GLU A 386 7.13 10.99 -0.93
N GLY A 387 6.10 11.00 -1.78
CA GLY A 387 5.16 12.12 -1.88
C GLY A 387 5.78 13.36 -2.50
N SER A 388 6.78 13.20 -3.37
CA SER A 388 7.55 14.32 -3.95
C SER A 388 6.68 15.33 -4.72
N ASN A 389 5.46 14.93 -5.13
CA ASN A 389 4.52 15.75 -5.88
C ASN A 389 3.21 16.05 -5.12
N ASP A 390 3.12 15.73 -3.83
CA ASP A 390 1.86 15.86 -3.08
C ASP A 390 1.39 17.31 -2.95
N ASP A 391 2.34 18.27 -2.83
CA ASP A 391 2.03 19.70 -2.85
C ASP A 391 1.40 20.12 -4.18
N LEU A 392 1.93 19.62 -5.30
CA LEU A 392 1.41 19.93 -6.63
C LEU A 392 -0.03 19.42 -6.78
N LYS A 393 -0.29 18.17 -6.37
CA LYS A 393 -1.64 17.58 -6.39
C LYS A 393 -2.60 18.38 -5.48
N SER A 394 -2.16 18.74 -4.29
CA SER A 394 -2.94 19.56 -3.35
C SER A 394 -3.23 20.97 -3.87
N ARG A 395 -2.30 21.58 -4.62
CA ARG A 395 -2.53 22.86 -5.29
C ARG A 395 -3.48 22.71 -6.48
N ALA A 396 -3.37 21.63 -7.25
CA ALA A 396 -4.26 21.30 -8.35
C ALA A 396 -5.71 21.14 -7.88
N HIS A 397 -5.94 20.27 -6.88
CA HIS A 397 -7.25 20.05 -6.28
C HIS A 397 -7.88 21.36 -5.79
N ARG A 398 -7.16 22.13 -4.97
CA ARG A 398 -7.64 23.44 -4.48
C ARG A 398 -7.96 24.42 -5.61
N ARG A 399 -7.13 24.45 -6.66
CA ARG A 399 -7.36 25.33 -7.80
C ARG A 399 -8.62 24.91 -8.56
N LEU A 400 -8.83 23.62 -8.79
CA LEU A 400 -10.04 23.11 -9.44
C LEU A 400 -11.29 23.37 -8.59
N LEU A 401 -11.21 23.24 -7.26
CA LEU A 401 -12.32 23.57 -6.36
C LEU A 401 -12.76 25.03 -6.45
N THR A 402 -11.88 25.97 -6.82
CA THR A 402 -12.31 27.37 -7.06
C THR A 402 -13.20 27.55 -8.28
N LEU A 403 -13.27 26.55 -9.18
CA LEU A 403 -14.13 26.55 -10.36
C LEU A 403 -15.54 25.99 -10.06
N VAL A 404 -15.69 25.29 -8.93
CA VAL A 404 -17.00 24.84 -8.44
C VAL A 404 -17.83 26.08 -8.12
N ARG A 405 -18.91 26.28 -8.86
CA ARG A 405 -19.85 27.37 -8.60
C ARG A 405 -20.67 27.02 -7.35
N ARG A 406 -20.69 27.92 -6.36
CA ARG A 406 -21.55 27.80 -5.17
C ARG A 406 -23.02 28.01 -5.51
#